data_AF-A0A497GHU1-F1
#
_entry.id   AF-A0A497GHU1-F1
#
_cell.length_a   1.000
_cell.length_b   1.000
_cell.length_c   1.000
_cell.angle_alpha   90.00
_cell.angle_beta   90.00
_cell.angle_gamma   90.00
#
_symmetry.space_group_name_H-M   'P 1'
#
loop_
_entity.id
_entity.type
_entity.pdbx_description
1 polymer ?
#
loop_
_entity_poly.entity_id
_entity_poly.type
_entity_poly.pdbx_seq_one_letter_code
_entity_poly.pdbx_strand_id
1 'polypeptide(L)'
;MDYKIILPLKIRELTIAKAYRYIEAIQSYPGNWPLIIITGNIEGLSWDQLLEGITPLPTTYGALCFPELYLDDELLIAILRERLSEEVVSGIIKAINRGEEIHRLVPYSLLKDIEQRIPEILAGVDFEAFIPLRKEVKKLDEITKNIDIIDDIKLFKVGAFPVEPKTIERDLDRAYHVGEYLADLERTFNEVEEEELDILRVGGFVKAGMKLTDLEEELQCLLDRIPARRLTLMFTRVIL
;
A
#
# COMPACT_ATOMS: atom_id res chain seq x y z
N MET A 1 2.99 -21.68 1.46
CA MET A 1 3.04 -20.26 1.09
C MET A 1 4.03 -19.60 2.02
N ASP A 2 5.07 -19.00 1.46
CA ASP A 2 6.16 -18.36 2.20
C ASP A 2 5.99 -16.83 2.23
N TYR A 3 5.37 -16.25 1.20
CA TYR A 3 4.96 -14.85 1.19
C TYR A 3 3.82 -14.63 2.17
N LYS A 4 3.97 -13.61 3.00
CA LYS A 4 2.98 -13.26 4.00
C LYS A 4 3.14 -11.80 4.37
N ILE A 5 2.04 -11.08 4.42
CA ILE A 5 1.93 -9.80 5.11
C ILE A 5 2.04 -10.10 6.60
N ILE A 6 2.93 -9.42 7.32
CA ILE A 6 3.21 -9.70 8.73
C ILE A 6 2.16 -8.99 9.58
N LEU A 7 0.96 -9.57 9.56
CA LEU A 7 -0.22 -9.19 10.33
C LEU A 7 -0.92 -10.44 10.88
N PRO A 8 -1.78 -10.29 11.91
CA PRO A 8 -2.58 -11.39 12.44
C PRO A 8 -3.44 -12.03 11.36
N LEU A 9 -3.54 -13.37 11.35
CA LEU A 9 -4.32 -14.11 10.35
C LEU A 9 -5.77 -13.59 10.22
N LYS A 10 -6.41 -13.25 11.35
CA LYS A 10 -7.76 -12.66 11.39
C LYS A 10 -7.93 -11.38 10.56
N ILE A 11 -6.85 -10.62 10.34
CA ILE A 11 -6.85 -9.43 9.49
C ILE A 11 -6.59 -9.83 8.04
N ARG A 12 -5.63 -10.75 7.81
CA ARG A 12 -5.26 -11.20 6.46
C ARG A 12 -6.38 -11.97 5.74
N GLU A 13 -7.25 -12.64 6.50
CA GLU A 13 -8.43 -13.32 5.94
C GLU A 13 -9.59 -12.37 5.57
N LEU A 14 -9.48 -11.08 5.91
CA LEU A 14 -10.43 -10.07 5.48
C LEU A 14 -10.21 -9.71 4.00
N THR A 15 -11.29 -9.26 3.36
CA THR A 15 -11.19 -8.56 2.08
C THR A 15 -10.44 -7.24 2.28
N ILE A 16 -9.76 -6.75 1.24
CA ILE A 16 -9.06 -5.46 1.27
C ILE A 16 -10.00 -4.35 1.77
N ALA A 17 -11.23 -4.29 1.27
CA ALA A 17 -12.25 -3.34 1.73
C ALA A 17 -12.50 -3.42 3.25
N LYS A 18 -12.63 -4.64 3.80
CA LYS A 18 -12.84 -4.83 5.25
C LYS A 18 -11.59 -4.58 6.08
N ALA A 19 -10.41 -4.78 5.49
CA ALA A 19 -9.12 -4.51 6.11
C ALA A 19 -8.72 -3.03 6.05
N TYR A 20 -9.44 -2.20 5.28
CA TYR A 20 -9.09 -0.81 4.98
C TYR A 20 -8.62 -0.01 6.20
N ARG A 21 -9.35 -0.06 7.33
CA ARG A 21 -8.97 0.71 8.53
C ARG A 21 -7.62 0.30 9.12
N TYR A 22 -7.22 -0.97 8.97
CA TYR A 22 -5.91 -1.44 9.40
C TYR A 22 -4.81 -1.03 8.41
N ILE A 23 -5.13 -1.11 7.11
CA ILE A 23 -4.24 -0.63 6.04
C ILE A 23 -3.96 0.86 6.22
N GLU A 24 -5.02 1.66 6.38
CA GLU A 24 -4.96 3.10 6.61
C GLU A 24 -4.18 3.44 7.87
N ALA A 25 -4.44 2.75 9.00
CA ALA A 25 -3.73 2.99 10.24
C ALA A 25 -2.22 2.72 10.14
N ILE A 26 -1.82 1.75 9.31
CA ILE A 26 -0.40 1.46 9.04
C ILE A 26 0.16 2.50 8.07
N GLN A 27 -0.51 2.74 6.94
CA GLN A 27 -0.02 3.63 5.89
C GLN A 27 0.06 5.10 6.31
N SER A 28 -0.84 5.55 7.19
CA SER A 28 -0.81 6.91 7.76
C SER A 28 0.16 7.06 8.94
N TYR A 29 0.81 5.98 9.39
CA TYR A 29 1.76 6.07 10.50
C TYR A 29 2.96 6.94 10.10
N PRO A 30 3.23 8.04 10.83
CA PRO A 30 4.31 8.97 10.51
C PRO A 30 5.65 8.46 11.06
N GLY A 31 6.02 7.24 10.69
CA GLY A 31 7.25 6.60 11.17
C GLY A 31 8.49 7.30 10.63
N ASN A 32 9.49 7.50 11.48
CA ASN A 32 10.79 7.99 11.06
C ASN A 32 11.64 6.83 10.53
N TRP A 33 11.29 6.38 9.31
CA TRP A 33 11.98 5.29 8.63
C TRP A 33 13.32 5.77 8.04
N PRO A 34 14.40 4.98 8.12
CA PRO A 34 15.72 5.39 7.65
C PRO A 34 15.84 5.42 6.11
N LEU A 35 14.87 4.86 5.37
CA LEU A 35 14.81 4.84 3.92
C LEU A 35 13.59 5.60 3.40
N ILE A 36 13.77 6.41 2.35
CA ILE A 36 12.71 7.07 1.60
C ILE A 36 12.74 6.57 0.15
N ILE A 37 11.60 6.10 -0.35
CA ILE A 37 11.45 5.64 -1.72
C ILE A 37 10.50 6.57 -2.48
N ILE A 38 11.03 7.21 -3.52
CA ILE A 38 10.30 8.07 -4.44
C ILE A 38 10.16 7.33 -5.77
N THR A 39 8.93 7.30 -6.30
CA THR A 39 8.59 6.58 -7.53
C THR A 39 7.79 7.55 -8.40
N GLY A 40 8.34 7.90 -9.56
CA GLY A 40 7.77 8.87 -10.48
C GLY A 40 8.83 9.85 -11.00
N ASN A 41 8.41 10.86 -11.76
CA ASN A 41 9.33 11.82 -12.36
C ASN A 41 9.63 12.97 -11.39
N ILE A 42 10.84 12.98 -10.84
CA ILE A 42 11.30 13.96 -9.84
C ILE A 42 11.58 15.33 -10.48
N GLU A 43 11.86 15.40 -11.78
CA GLU A 43 12.31 16.62 -12.46
C GLU A 43 11.22 17.71 -12.56
N GLY A 44 9.96 17.36 -12.31
CA GLY A 44 8.80 18.28 -12.34
C GLY A 44 8.28 18.71 -10.97
N LEU A 45 8.86 18.23 -9.86
CA LEU A 45 8.34 18.50 -8.53
C LEU A 45 8.74 19.90 -8.05
N SER A 46 7.74 20.71 -7.71
CA SER A 46 7.95 21.86 -6.84
C SER A 46 8.08 21.33 -5.41
N TRP A 47 9.14 21.73 -4.71
CA TRP A 47 9.31 21.43 -3.28
C TRP A 47 8.20 22.00 -2.39
N ASP A 48 7.32 22.81 -2.96
CA ASP A 48 6.16 23.42 -2.31
C ASP A 48 4.91 22.53 -2.38
N GLN A 49 4.95 21.42 -3.14
CA GLN A 49 3.91 20.40 -3.12
C GLN A 49 4.08 19.53 -1.88
N LEU A 50 3.00 19.38 -1.10
CA LEU A 50 2.94 18.45 0.02
C LEU A 50 3.12 17.02 -0.53
N LEU A 51 4.33 16.50 -0.40
CA LEU A 51 4.65 15.11 -0.70
C LEU A 51 4.08 14.26 0.43
N GLU A 52 2.98 13.55 0.16
CA GLU A 52 2.41 12.61 1.11
C GLU A 52 3.23 11.30 1.09
N GLY A 53 3.67 10.90 2.28
CA GLY A 53 4.42 9.67 2.50
C GLY A 53 3.53 8.62 3.15
N ILE A 54 3.55 7.41 2.63
CA ILE A 54 2.89 6.26 3.27
C ILE A 54 3.91 5.27 3.83
N THR A 55 3.55 4.65 4.95
CA THR A 55 4.31 3.55 5.56
C THR A 55 3.83 2.21 4.98
N PRO A 56 4.70 1.36 4.41
CA PRO A 56 4.29 0.08 3.84
C PRO A 56 3.85 -0.90 4.93
N LEU A 57 3.05 -1.88 4.53
CA LEU A 57 2.84 -3.08 5.32
C LEU A 57 4.09 -3.97 5.25
N PRO A 58 4.61 -4.47 6.38
CA PRO A 58 5.75 -5.38 6.40
C PRO A 58 5.35 -6.75 5.84
N THR A 59 6.23 -7.37 5.05
CA THR A 59 6.01 -8.71 4.50
C THR A 59 7.24 -9.60 4.71
N THR A 60 7.09 -10.90 4.52
CA THR A 60 8.22 -11.85 4.60
C THR A 60 9.26 -11.69 3.48
N TYR A 61 8.90 -11.01 2.38
CA TYR A 61 9.77 -10.72 1.24
C TYR A 61 9.62 -9.26 0.81
N GLY A 62 9.90 -8.37 1.74
CA GLY A 62 10.02 -6.93 1.55
C GLY A 62 8.85 -6.18 2.16
N ALA A 63 8.18 -5.35 1.36
CA ALA A 63 7.07 -4.51 1.83
C ALA A 63 5.95 -4.40 0.78
N LEU A 64 4.73 -4.06 1.22
CA LEU A 64 3.54 -3.90 0.38
C LEU A 64 2.83 -2.57 0.70
N CYS A 65 2.49 -1.80 -0.32
CA CYS A 65 1.71 -0.57 -0.21
C CYS A 65 0.41 -0.66 -0.99
N PHE A 66 -0.61 0.10 -0.59
CA PHE A 66 -1.81 0.40 -1.36
C PHE A 66 -1.88 1.92 -1.63
N PRO A 67 -1.16 2.44 -2.64
CA PRO A 67 -1.00 3.88 -2.84
C PRO A 67 -2.28 4.60 -3.27
N GLU A 68 -3.18 3.93 -4.00
CA GLU A 68 -4.37 4.55 -4.55
C GLU A 68 -5.61 3.68 -4.33
N LEU A 69 -6.73 4.34 -4.02
CA LEU A 69 -8.02 3.74 -3.69
C LEU A 69 -9.06 4.18 -4.71
N TYR A 70 -9.79 3.23 -5.27
CA TYR A 70 -10.84 3.48 -6.24
C TYR A 70 -12.20 3.20 -5.60
N LEU A 71 -13.05 4.22 -5.54
CA LEU A 71 -14.40 4.12 -4.98
C LEU A 71 -15.42 3.78 -6.07
N ASP A 72 -16.51 3.13 -5.67
CA ASP A 72 -17.67 2.88 -6.51
C ASP A 72 -18.48 4.17 -6.65
N ASP A 73 -18.52 4.72 -7.87
CA ASP A 73 -19.20 5.97 -8.17
C ASP A 73 -20.69 5.94 -7.82
N GLU A 74 -21.39 4.83 -8.10
CA GLU A 74 -22.83 4.73 -7.85
C GLU A 74 -23.12 4.76 -6.35
N LEU A 75 -22.34 4.02 -5.57
CA LEU A 75 -22.46 4.00 -4.12
C LEU A 75 -22.06 5.35 -3.51
N LEU A 76 -20.98 5.97 -3.97
CA LEU A 76 -20.58 7.30 -3.51
C LEU A 76 -21.67 8.35 -3.78
N ILE A 77 -22.25 8.34 -4.99
CA ILE A 77 -23.35 9.25 -5.34
C ILE A 77 -24.56 9.00 -4.44
N ALA A 78 -24.87 7.74 -4.12
CA ALA A 78 -25.96 7.41 -3.20
C ALA A 78 -25.71 8.03 -1.81
N ILE A 79 -24.49 7.94 -1.28
CA ILE A 79 -24.11 8.57 0.01
C ILE A 79 -24.30 10.09 -0.06
N LEU A 80 -23.85 10.73 -1.13
CA LEU A 80 -23.98 12.18 -1.29
C LEU A 80 -25.46 12.62 -1.32
N ARG A 81 -26.32 11.86 -2.01
CA ARG A 81 -27.78 12.13 -2.10
C ARG A 81 -28.53 11.99 -0.79
N GLU A 82 -28.01 11.22 0.17
CA GLU A 82 -28.62 11.13 1.51
C GLU A 82 -28.55 12.46 2.28
N ARG A 83 -27.61 13.35 1.92
CA ARG A 83 -27.28 14.56 2.69
C ARG A 83 -27.34 15.85 1.90
N LEU A 84 -27.27 15.79 0.57
CA LEU A 84 -27.22 16.95 -0.32
C LEU A 84 -28.40 16.95 -1.29
N SER A 85 -28.76 18.14 -1.80
CA SER A 85 -29.78 18.25 -2.85
C SER A 85 -29.26 17.75 -4.20
N GLU A 86 -30.15 17.30 -5.07
CA GLU A 86 -29.80 16.76 -6.40
C GLU A 86 -29.02 17.77 -7.26
N GLU A 87 -29.32 19.08 -7.11
CA GLU A 87 -28.58 20.15 -7.80
C GLU A 87 -27.10 20.18 -7.37
N VAL A 88 -26.83 20.08 -6.07
CA VAL A 88 -25.47 20.07 -5.52
C VAL A 88 -24.74 18.79 -5.92
N VAL A 89 -25.39 17.63 -5.82
CA VAL A 89 -24.82 16.34 -6.23
C VAL A 89 -24.45 16.35 -7.71
N SER A 90 -25.34 16.86 -8.58
CA SER A 90 -25.05 17.00 -10.01
C SER A 90 -23.84 17.93 -10.27
N GLY A 91 -23.71 19.00 -9.48
CA GLY A 91 -22.55 19.89 -9.52
C GLY A 91 -21.24 19.19 -9.15
N ILE A 92 -21.26 18.38 -8.07
CA ILE A 92 -20.12 17.59 -7.61
C ILE A 92 -19.72 16.56 -8.67
N ILE A 93 -20.66 15.80 -9.22
CA ILE A 93 -20.38 14.80 -10.29
C ILE A 93 -19.71 15.47 -11.50
N LYS A 94 -20.21 16.63 -11.95
CA LYS A 94 -19.59 17.37 -13.05
C LYS A 94 -18.18 17.86 -12.73
N ALA A 95 -17.91 18.20 -11.47
CA ALA A 95 -16.57 18.60 -11.03
C ALA A 95 -15.62 17.39 -10.99
N ILE A 96 -16.02 16.27 -10.37
CA ILE A 96 -15.25 15.02 -10.34
C ILE A 96 -14.91 14.56 -11.76
N ASN A 97 -15.88 14.57 -12.68
CA ASN A 97 -15.65 14.21 -14.09
C ASN A 97 -14.67 15.13 -14.84
N ARG A 98 -14.34 16.30 -14.28
CA ARG A 98 -13.31 17.21 -14.80
C ARG A 98 -11.95 17.04 -14.11
N GLY A 99 -11.83 16.09 -13.18
CA GLY A 99 -10.60 15.81 -12.44
C GLY A 99 -10.48 16.55 -11.10
N GLU A 100 -11.57 17.13 -10.58
CA GLU A 100 -11.53 17.80 -9.28
C GLU A 100 -11.57 16.79 -8.12
N GLU A 101 -10.76 17.03 -7.09
CA GLU A 101 -10.64 16.17 -5.92
C GLU A 101 -11.87 16.30 -5.00
N ILE A 102 -12.43 15.16 -4.59
CA ILE A 102 -13.67 15.13 -3.79
C ILE A 102 -13.59 15.91 -2.48
N HIS A 103 -12.42 15.93 -1.82
CA HIS A 103 -12.22 16.61 -0.55
C HIS A 103 -12.32 18.15 -0.66
N ARG A 104 -12.19 18.70 -1.88
CA ARG A 104 -12.39 20.12 -2.16
C ARG A 104 -13.85 20.47 -2.44
N LEU A 105 -14.64 19.49 -2.84
CA LEU A 105 -16.02 19.65 -3.31
C LEU A 105 -17.05 19.38 -2.22
N VAL A 106 -16.70 18.53 -1.26
CA VAL A 106 -17.61 18.03 -0.23
C VAL A 106 -17.32 18.69 1.11
N PRO A 107 -18.34 19.13 1.88
CA PRO A 107 -18.14 19.66 3.21
C PRO A 107 -17.42 18.66 4.13
N TYR A 108 -16.51 19.16 4.98
CA TYR A 108 -15.70 18.31 5.87
C TYR A 108 -16.52 17.36 6.76
N SER A 109 -17.70 17.79 7.22
CA SER A 109 -18.60 16.93 7.99
C SER A 109 -19.07 15.70 7.21
N LEU A 110 -19.29 15.84 5.90
CA LEU A 110 -19.71 14.76 5.03
C LEU A 110 -18.52 13.89 4.57
N LEU A 111 -17.31 14.46 4.50
CA LEU A 111 -16.09 13.67 4.28
C LEU A 111 -15.86 12.65 5.40
N LYS A 112 -16.09 13.03 6.67
CA LYS A 112 -16.01 12.07 7.79
C LYS A 112 -17.01 10.93 7.67
N ASP A 113 -18.23 11.21 7.21
CA ASP A 113 -19.24 10.18 6.99
C ASP A 113 -18.82 9.23 5.86
N ILE A 114 -18.26 9.77 4.77
CA ILE A 114 -17.72 8.97 3.66
C ILE A 114 -16.55 8.10 4.13
N GLU A 115 -15.60 8.66 4.89
CA GLU A 115 -14.44 7.95 5.42
C GLU A 115 -14.84 6.72 6.23
N GLN A 116 -15.88 6.84 7.07
CA GLN A 116 -16.40 5.72 7.85
C GLN A 116 -17.00 4.60 6.99
N ARG A 117 -17.52 4.96 5.81
CA ARG A 117 -18.17 4.07 4.84
C ARG A 117 -17.25 3.61 3.71
N ILE A 118 -15.97 3.99 3.70
CA ILE A 118 -14.99 3.51 2.70
C ILE A 118 -15.04 2.00 2.51
N PRO A 119 -15.08 1.15 3.56
CA PRO A 119 -15.20 -0.31 3.38
C PRO A 119 -16.43 -0.78 2.58
N GLU A 120 -17.49 0.03 2.51
CA GLU A 120 -18.72 -0.28 1.77
C GLU A 120 -18.63 0.13 0.30
N ILE A 121 -17.86 1.18 0.01
CA ILE A 121 -17.79 1.82 -1.31
C ILE A 121 -16.45 1.59 -2.02
N LEU A 122 -15.46 0.97 -1.38
CA LEU A 122 -14.17 0.67 -2.00
C LEU A 122 -14.36 -0.41 -3.08
N ALA A 123 -14.10 -0.06 -4.33
CA ALA A 123 -14.23 -0.96 -5.49
C ALA A 123 -12.91 -1.68 -5.80
N GLY A 124 -11.79 -0.97 -5.70
CA GLY A 124 -10.47 -1.48 -6.03
C GLY A 124 -9.35 -0.65 -5.42
N VAL A 125 -8.14 -1.17 -5.51
CA VAL A 125 -6.92 -0.51 -5.03
C VAL A 125 -5.78 -0.81 -5.99
N ASP A 126 -4.90 0.17 -6.16
CA ASP A 126 -3.56 -0.13 -6.66
C ASP A 126 -2.74 -0.72 -5.51
N PHE A 127 -1.82 -1.62 -5.83
CA PHE A 127 -0.84 -2.12 -4.90
C PHE A 127 0.57 -1.95 -5.46
N GLU A 128 1.55 -1.84 -4.56
CA GLU A 128 2.97 -1.89 -4.88
C GLU A 128 3.70 -2.84 -3.92
N ALA A 129 4.31 -3.89 -4.44
CA ALA A 129 5.19 -4.78 -3.68
C ALA A 129 6.66 -4.46 -3.97
N PHE A 130 7.48 -4.38 -2.93
CA PHE A 130 8.91 -4.08 -3.01
C PHE A 130 9.70 -5.29 -2.53
N ILE A 131 10.24 -6.07 -3.45
CA ILE A 131 10.81 -7.39 -3.17
C ILE A 131 12.34 -7.33 -3.31
N PRO A 132 13.10 -7.56 -2.23
CA PRO A 132 14.55 -7.63 -2.32
C PRO A 132 14.98 -8.92 -3.04
N LEU A 133 15.98 -8.82 -3.90
CA LEU A 133 16.48 -9.93 -4.70
C LEU A 133 17.85 -10.41 -4.18
N ARG A 134 18.13 -11.71 -4.36
CA ARG A 134 19.47 -12.28 -4.08
C ARG A 134 20.47 -11.97 -5.20
N LYS A 135 19.96 -11.69 -6.39
CA LYS A 135 20.72 -11.37 -7.61
C LYS A 135 19.79 -10.74 -8.63
N GLU A 136 20.36 -9.98 -9.55
CA GLU A 136 19.67 -9.39 -10.68
C GLU A 136 18.90 -10.44 -11.51
N VAL A 137 17.70 -10.07 -11.97
CA VAL A 137 16.82 -10.91 -12.77
C VAL A 137 16.84 -10.44 -14.22
N LYS A 138 17.10 -11.36 -15.14
CA LYS A 138 16.97 -11.13 -16.58
C LYS A 138 15.55 -11.51 -17.04
N LYS A 139 15.02 -10.81 -18.04
CA LYS A 139 13.71 -11.10 -18.68
C LYS A 139 12.52 -11.01 -17.72
N LEU A 140 12.48 -9.97 -16.88
CA LEU A 140 11.38 -9.71 -15.94
C LEU A 140 10.01 -9.72 -16.64
N ASP A 141 9.89 -9.09 -17.80
CA ASP A 141 8.66 -9.04 -18.59
C ASP A 141 8.13 -10.43 -18.98
N GLU A 142 9.00 -11.44 -19.17
CA GLU A 142 8.58 -12.81 -19.46
C GLU A 142 8.08 -13.54 -18.21
N ILE A 143 8.62 -13.20 -17.04
CA ILE A 143 8.33 -13.84 -15.75
C ILE A 143 6.93 -13.46 -15.26
N THR A 144 6.54 -12.21 -15.50
CA THR A 144 5.29 -11.62 -14.97
C THR A 144 4.14 -11.61 -15.97
N LYS A 145 4.39 -11.89 -17.25
CA LYS A 145 3.38 -11.91 -18.32
C LYS A 145 2.14 -12.78 -18.04
N ASN A 146 2.26 -13.73 -17.12
CA ASN A 146 1.20 -14.67 -16.73
C ASN A 146 0.73 -14.45 -15.28
N ILE A 147 0.83 -13.23 -14.76
CA ILE A 147 0.28 -12.85 -13.46
C ILE A 147 -0.65 -11.67 -13.71
N ASP A 148 -1.94 -11.94 -13.71
CA ASP A 148 -2.97 -11.05 -14.26
C ASP A 148 -3.12 -9.72 -13.50
N ILE A 149 -2.65 -9.67 -12.24
CA ILE A 149 -2.76 -8.49 -11.38
C ILE A 149 -1.57 -7.52 -11.51
N ILE A 150 -0.54 -7.85 -12.30
CA ILE A 150 0.70 -7.05 -12.39
C ILE A 150 0.71 -6.23 -13.70
N ASP A 151 0.82 -4.91 -13.56
CA ASP A 151 0.82 -3.96 -14.68
C ASP A 151 2.16 -3.24 -14.87
N ASP A 152 2.91 -2.99 -13.79
CA ASP A 152 4.17 -2.24 -13.81
C ASP A 152 5.26 -2.95 -13.02
N ILE A 153 6.49 -2.89 -13.55
CA ILE A 153 7.66 -3.51 -12.92
C ILE A 153 8.86 -2.61 -13.09
N LYS A 154 9.57 -2.40 -11.99
CA LYS A 154 10.80 -1.62 -11.98
C LYS A 154 11.86 -2.30 -11.12
N LEU A 155 13.08 -2.32 -11.63
CA LEU A 155 14.25 -2.76 -10.88
C LEU A 155 15.11 -1.55 -10.55
N PHE A 156 15.56 -1.46 -9.30
CA PHE A 156 16.50 -0.43 -8.89
C PHE A 156 17.40 -0.94 -7.76
N LYS A 157 18.52 -0.26 -7.57
CA LYS A 157 19.45 -0.49 -6.45
C LYS A 157 19.28 0.60 -5.41
N VAL A 158 19.35 0.24 -4.15
CA VAL A 158 19.25 1.18 -3.03
C VAL A 158 19.99 0.65 -1.80
N GLY A 159 20.52 1.55 -0.98
CA GLY A 159 20.90 1.23 0.39
C GLY A 159 19.64 1.07 1.25
N ALA A 160 19.47 -0.09 1.86
CA ALA A 160 18.28 -0.45 2.62
C ALA A 160 18.65 -0.98 4.01
N PHE A 161 17.67 -1.09 4.89
CA PHE A 161 17.85 -1.52 6.28
C PHE A 161 17.09 -2.83 6.50
N PRO A 162 17.55 -3.96 5.93
CA PRO A 162 16.76 -5.19 5.90
C PRO A 162 16.69 -5.89 7.25
N VAL A 163 15.50 -6.33 7.62
CA VAL A 163 15.28 -7.10 8.85
C VAL A 163 14.80 -8.51 8.53
N GLU A 164 15.30 -9.50 9.26
CA GLU A 164 14.80 -10.87 9.18
C GLU A 164 13.30 -10.92 9.57
N PRO A 165 12.40 -11.51 8.76
CA PRO A 165 10.97 -11.48 9.04
C PRO A 165 10.58 -12.09 10.39
N LYS A 166 11.38 -13.03 10.90
CA LYS A 166 11.16 -13.64 12.22
C LYS A 166 11.28 -12.64 13.37
N THR A 167 12.05 -11.57 13.20
CA THR A 167 12.15 -10.50 14.19
C THR A 167 10.84 -9.71 14.22
N ILE A 168 10.35 -9.32 13.04
CA ILE A 168 9.09 -8.59 12.86
C ILE A 168 7.89 -9.39 13.38
N GLU A 169 7.87 -10.71 13.12
CA GLU A 169 6.84 -11.61 13.67
C GLU A 169 6.84 -11.62 15.21
N ARG A 170 8.00 -11.55 15.86
CA ARG A 170 8.06 -11.46 17.34
C ARG A 170 7.58 -10.11 17.87
N ASP A 171 7.85 -9.03 17.13
CA ASP A 171 7.36 -7.69 17.49
C ASP A 171 5.82 -7.67 17.39
N LEU A 172 5.27 -8.27 16.33
CA LEU A 172 3.82 -8.44 16.18
C LEU A 172 3.20 -9.28 17.32
N ASP A 173 3.84 -10.39 17.70
CA ASP A 173 3.33 -11.27 18.77
C ASP A 173 3.31 -10.59 20.15
N ARG A 174 4.14 -9.56 20.36
CA ARG A 174 4.23 -8.81 21.63
C ARG A 174 3.27 -7.62 21.70
N ALA A 175 2.91 -7.06 20.55
CA ALA A 175 2.09 -5.86 20.48
C ALA A 175 0.60 -6.16 20.75
N TYR A 176 -0.02 -5.36 21.61
CA TYR A 176 -1.47 -5.43 21.84
C TYR A 176 -2.24 -4.50 20.91
N HIS A 177 -1.59 -3.42 20.47
CA HIS A 177 -2.17 -2.40 19.59
C HIS A 177 -1.31 -2.17 18.34
N VAL A 178 -1.94 -1.74 17.24
CA VAL A 178 -1.25 -1.44 15.97
C VAL A 178 -0.17 -0.36 16.16
N GLY A 179 -0.42 0.66 16.99
CA GLY A 179 0.56 1.70 17.28
C GLY A 179 1.80 1.19 18.03
N GLU A 180 1.64 0.24 18.97
CA GLU A 180 2.77 -0.39 19.65
C GLU A 180 3.61 -1.20 18.68
N TYR A 181 2.95 -1.97 17.81
CA TYR A 181 3.61 -2.74 16.76
C TYR A 181 4.46 -1.82 15.86
N LEU A 182 3.89 -0.72 15.37
CA LEU A 182 4.58 0.22 14.49
C LEU A 182 5.76 0.92 15.15
N ALA A 183 5.63 1.29 16.44
CA ALA A 183 6.74 1.86 17.21
C ALA A 183 7.88 0.86 17.42
N ASP A 184 7.56 -0.42 17.65
CA ASP A 184 8.55 -1.48 17.75
C ASP A 184 9.26 -1.72 16.41
N LEU A 185 8.52 -1.72 15.29
CA LEU A 185 9.12 -1.77 13.96
C LEU A 185 10.09 -0.62 13.73
N GLU A 186 9.67 0.61 14.02
CA GLU A 186 10.49 1.81 13.85
C GLU A 186 11.82 1.69 14.61
N ARG A 187 11.79 1.25 15.86
CA ARG A 187 13.00 0.99 16.64
C ARG A 187 13.86 -0.10 16.00
N THR A 188 13.26 -1.24 15.64
CA THR A 188 13.98 -2.37 15.03
C THR A 188 14.70 -1.96 13.75
N PHE A 189 14.04 -1.21 12.85
CA PHE A 189 14.64 -0.78 11.59
C PHE A 189 15.70 0.32 11.75
N ASN A 190 15.61 1.17 12.78
CA ASN A 190 16.61 2.20 13.06
C ASN A 190 17.92 1.66 13.69
N GLU A 191 17.92 0.43 14.19
CA GLU A 191 19.11 -0.22 14.80
C GLU A 191 19.91 -1.09 13.82
N VAL A 192 19.42 -1.24 12.58
CA VAL A 192 19.97 -2.16 11.58
C VAL A 192 21.02 -1.45 10.72
N GLU A 193 22.05 -2.19 10.30
CA GLU A 193 23.06 -1.68 9.37
C GLU A 193 22.50 -1.57 7.95
N GLU A 194 22.93 -0.53 7.23
CA GLU A 194 22.61 -0.35 5.82
C GLU A 194 23.28 -1.43 4.95
N GLU A 195 22.51 -2.01 4.02
CA GLU A 195 22.96 -2.97 3.02
C GLU A 195 22.50 -2.52 1.62
N GLU A 196 23.37 -2.56 0.62
CA GLU A 196 22.98 -2.33 -0.78
C GLU A 196 22.19 -3.53 -1.32
N LEU A 197 20.95 -3.29 -1.77
CA LEU A 197 20.05 -4.31 -2.30
C LEU A 197 19.53 -3.97 -3.69
N ASP A 198 19.39 -5.00 -4.53
CA ASP A 198 18.55 -4.97 -5.72
C ASP A 198 17.09 -5.14 -5.30
N ILE A 199 16.24 -4.16 -5.60
CA ILE A 199 14.81 -4.17 -5.27
C ILE A 199 13.97 -4.25 -6.55
N LEU A 200 13.08 -5.24 -6.58
CA LEU A 200 12.02 -5.36 -7.57
C LEU A 200 10.76 -4.68 -7.04
N ARG A 201 10.37 -3.55 -7.62
CA ARG A 201 9.03 -2.99 -7.45
C ARG A 201 8.08 -3.62 -8.45
N VAL A 202 6.95 -4.10 -7.96
CA VAL A 202 5.85 -4.64 -8.75
C VAL A 202 4.60 -3.86 -8.39
N GLY A 203 3.95 -3.28 -9.39
CA GLY A 203 2.70 -2.55 -9.23
C GLY A 203 1.58 -3.18 -10.07
N GLY A 204 0.35 -2.99 -9.62
CA GLY A 204 -0.83 -3.33 -10.38
C GLY A 204 -2.10 -3.13 -9.58
N PHE A 205 -3.22 -3.62 -10.11
CA PHE A 205 -4.54 -3.36 -9.58
C PHE A 205 -5.23 -4.62 -9.05
N VAL A 206 -5.95 -4.50 -7.93
CA VAL A 206 -6.81 -5.56 -7.41
C VAL A 206 -8.17 -5.04 -6.96
N LYS A 207 -9.19 -5.89 -7.08
CA LYS A 207 -10.53 -5.59 -6.57
C LYS A 207 -10.52 -5.60 -5.05
N ALA A 208 -11.21 -4.66 -4.43
CA ALA A 208 -11.26 -4.54 -2.97
C ALA A 208 -12.00 -5.70 -2.27
N GLY A 209 -12.77 -6.47 -3.03
CA GLY A 209 -13.39 -7.72 -2.58
C GLY A 209 -12.43 -8.91 -2.44
N MET A 210 -11.20 -8.81 -2.98
CA MET A 210 -10.14 -9.82 -2.82
C MET A 210 -9.67 -9.87 -1.36
N LYS A 211 -9.37 -11.06 -0.83
CA LYS A 211 -8.72 -11.16 0.50
C LYS A 211 -7.25 -10.82 0.43
N LEU A 212 -6.70 -10.32 1.52
CA LEU A 212 -5.25 -10.11 1.61
C LEU A 212 -4.48 -11.42 1.43
N THR A 213 -5.00 -12.56 1.91
CA THR A 213 -4.42 -13.89 1.64
C THR A 213 -4.43 -14.28 0.18
N ASP A 214 -5.45 -13.87 -0.59
CA ASP A 214 -5.52 -14.19 -2.02
C ASP A 214 -4.45 -13.36 -2.78
N LEU A 215 -4.25 -12.09 -2.39
CA LEU A 215 -3.13 -11.28 -2.89
C LEU A 215 -1.77 -11.87 -2.51
N GLU A 216 -1.63 -12.44 -1.30
CA GLU A 216 -0.41 -13.15 -0.91
C GLU A 216 -0.13 -14.36 -1.82
N GLU A 217 -1.16 -15.08 -2.28
CA GLU A 217 -1.04 -16.21 -3.19
C GLU A 217 -0.59 -15.77 -4.60
N GLU A 218 -1.12 -14.66 -5.11
CA GLU A 218 -0.69 -14.08 -6.39
C GLU A 218 0.78 -13.62 -6.32
N LEU A 219 1.17 -12.97 -5.23
CA LEU A 219 2.56 -12.56 -5.01
C LEU A 219 3.49 -13.76 -4.75
N GLN A 220 2.99 -14.85 -4.15
CA GLN A 220 3.74 -16.11 -4.05
C GLN A 220 4.05 -16.68 -5.45
N CYS A 221 3.08 -16.66 -6.37
CA CYS A 221 3.28 -17.11 -7.75
C CYS A 221 4.42 -16.35 -8.45
N LEU A 222 4.59 -15.05 -8.15
CA LEU A 222 5.73 -14.26 -8.60
C LEU A 222 7.03 -14.73 -7.94
N LEU A 223 7.04 -14.84 -6.61
CA LEU A 223 8.24 -15.22 -5.84
C LEU A 223 8.84 -16.56 -6.28
N ASP A 224 8.00 -17.52 -6.63
CA ASP A 224 8.44 -18.84 -7.11
C ASP A 224 9.26 -18.75 -8.42
N ARG A 225 9.18 -17.62 -9.13
CA ARG A 225 9.85 -17.39 -10.43
C ARG A 225 11.02 -16.43 -10.35
N ILE A 226 11.27 -15.81 -9.21
CA ILE A 226 12.35 -14.84 -9.01
C ILE A 226 13.27 -15.26 -7.85
N PRO A 227 14.56 -14.87 -7.87
CA PRO A 227 15.50 -15.17 -6.79
C PRO A 227 15.27 -14.24 -5.60
N ALA A 228 14.06 -14.22 -5.03
CA ALA A 228 13.72 -13.35 -3.92
C ALA A 228 14.53 -13.67 -2.66
N ARG A 229 14.89 -12.63 -1.92
CA ARG A 229 15.54 -12.71 -0.62
C ARG A 229 14.49 -12.54 0.47
N ARG A 230 14.50 -13.43 1.46
CA ARG A 230 13.53 -13.44 2.55
C ARG A 230 13.93 -12.42 3.61
N LEU A 231 13.61 -11.15 3.37
CA LEU A 231 13.89 -10.00 4.24
C LEU A 231 12.67 -9.10 4.25
N THR A 232 12.40 -8.43 5.37
CA THR A 232 11.39 -7.38 5.47
C THR A 232 12.05 -6.02 5.30
N LEU A 233 11.34 -5.11 4.63
CA LEU A 233 11.75 -3.73 4.43
C LEU A 233 10.69 -2.80 5.00
N MET A 234 11.11 -1.66 5.55
CA MET A 234 10.26 -0.54 5.92
C MET A 234 10.91 0.75 5.44
N PHE A 235 10.09 1.68 4.97
CA PHE A 235 10.53 2.94 4.36
C PHE A 235 9.36 3.91 4.28
N THR A 236 9.63 5.18 4.04
CA THR A 236 8.61 6.14 3.63
C THR A 236 8.44 6.08 2.12
N ARG A 237 7.26 5.69 1.63
CA ARG A 237 6.92 5.70 0.20
C ARG A 237 6.26 7.02 -0.16
N VAL A 238 6.94 7.85 -0.96
CA VAL A 238 6.46 9.19 -1.31
C VAL A 238 5.62 9.19 -2.58
N ILE A 239 4.31 9.45 -2.47
CA ILE A 239 3.40 9.51 -3.61
C ILE A 239 3.56 10.88 -4.29
N LEU A 240 3.74 10.88 -5.61
CA LEU A 240 3.96 12.08 -6.44
C LEU A 240 2.73 12.42 -7.28
#